data_AF-A0A7U9T0V7-F1
#
_entry.id   AF-A0A7U9T0V7-F1
#
_cell.length_a   1.000
_cell.length_b   1.000
_cell.length_c   1.000
_cell.angle_alpha   90.00
_cell.angle_beta   90.00
_cell.angle_gamma   90.00
#
_symmetry.space_group_name_H-M   'P 1'
#
loop_
_entity.id
_entity.type
_entity.pdbx_description
1 polymer ?
#
loop_
_entity_poly.entity_id
_entity_poly.type
_entity_poly.pdbx_seq_one_letter_code
_entity_poly.pdbx_strand_id
1 'polypeptide(L)' 'MLKVEIPKDRNKLKQQIEALRYQILVDTNEEDKRIHESALRSLEAAMEGKA' A
#
# COMPACT_ATOMS: atom_id res chain seq x y z
N MET A 1 3.41 1.16 -15.12
CA MET A 1 2.85 0.79 -13.80
C MET A 1 4.01 0.52 -12.85
N LEU A 2 4.05 1.17 -11.70
CA LEU A 2 5.08 0.96 -10.69
C LEU A 2 4.92 -0.45 -10.09
N LYS A 3 6.04 -1.13 -9.84
CA LYS A 3 6.05 -2.44 -9.17
C LYS A 3 6.04 -2.22 -7.66
N VAL A 4 5.03 -2.76 -6.99
CA VAL A 4 4.96 -2.72 -5.52
C VAL A 4 5.95 -3.73 -4.96
N GLU A 5 6.91 -3.25 -4.17
CA GLU A 5 7.81 -4.13 -3.42
C GLU A 5 7.14 -4.52 -2.11
N ILE A 6 7.05 -5.83 -1.85
CA ILE A 6 6.39 -6.36 -0.67
C ILE A 6 7.47 -6.71 0.37
N PRO A 7 7.50 -6.03 1.53
CA PRO A 7 8.41 -6.39 2.61
C PRO A 7 8.15 -7.80 3.12
N LYS A 8 9.22 -8.58 3.35
CA LYS A 8 9.13 -9.89 4.00
C LYS A 8 8.83 -9.79 5.50
N ASP A 9 9.18 -8.67 6.11
CA ASP A 9 8.92 -8.39 7.52
C ASP A 9 7.48 -7.90 7.69
N ARG A 10 6.69 -8.68 8.43
CA ARG A 10 5.27 -8.36 8.72
C ARG A 10 5.08 -7.03 9.45
N ASN A 11 6.03 -6.61 10.29
CA ASN A 11 5.92 -5.33 10.99
C ASN A 11 6.15 -4.17 10.01
N LYS A 12 7.13 -4.30 9.11
CA LYS A 12 7.34 -3.32 8.03
C LYS A 12 6.16 -3.26 7.08
N LEU A 13 5.58 -4.41 6.74
CA LEU A 13 4.38 -4.50 5.90
C LEU A 13 3.20 -3.74 6.54
N LYS A 14 2.94 -3.96 7.85
CA LYS A 14 1.91 -3.20 8.59
C LYS A 14 2.17 -1.69 8.59
N GLN A 15 3.42 -1.29 8.85
CA GLN A 15 3.79 0.14 8.86
C GLN A 15 3.55 0.79 7.50
N GLN A 16 3.87 0.11 6.40
CA GLN A 16 3.63 0.61 5.06
C GLN A 16 2.13 0.69 4.70
N ILE A 17 1.34 -0.29 5.13
CA ILE A 17 -0.13 -0.26 4.97
C ILE A 17 -0.71 0.97 5.67
N GLU A 18 -0.34 1.22 6.92
CA GLU A 18 -0.84 2.38 7.68
C GLU A 18 -0.36 3.71 7.08
N ALA A 19 0.90 3.78 6.63
CA ALA A 19 1.41 4.96 5.94
C ALA A 19 0.64 5.25 4.65
N LEU A 20 0.36 4.24 3.82
CA LEU A 20 -0.41 4.39 2.58
C LEU A 20 -1.85 4.81 2.86
N ARG A 21 -2.50 4.27 3.90
CA ARG A 21 -3.85 4.68 4.32
C ARG A 21 -3.88 6.17 4.69
N TYR A 22 -2.88 6.64 5.44
CA TYR A 22 -2.76 8.06 5.74
C TYR A 22 -2.53 8.90 4.48
N GLN A 23 -1.63 8.47 3.59
CA GLN A 23 -1.37 9.17 2.32
C GLN A 23 -2.65 9.30 1.50
N ILE A 24 -3.39 8.21 1.27
CA ILE A 24 -4.67 8.21 0.53
C ILE A 24 -5.71 9.18 1.14
N LEU A 25 -5.71 9.32 2.47
CA LEU A 25 -6.62 10.22 3.17
C LEU A 25 -6.30 11.70 2.91
N VAL A 26 -5.03 12.06 2.88
CA VAL A 26 -4.57 13.45 2.72
C VAL A 26 -4.20 13.83 1.29
N ASP A 27 -4.16 12.85 0.38
CA ASP A 27 -3.78 13.05 -1.01
C ASP A 27 -4.85 13.85 -1.76
N THR A 28 -4.42 14.95 -2.37
CA THR A 28 -5.26 15.82 -3.20
C THR A 28 -5.13 15.50 -4.68
N ASN A 29 -4.16 14.69 -5.09
CA ASN A 29 -3.96 14.27 -6.47
C ASN A 29 -4.66 12.94 -6.74
N GLU A 30 -5.62 12.93 -7.67
CA GLU A 30 -6.35 11.71 -8.00
C GLU A 30 -5.48 10.60 -8.61
N GLU A 31 -4.44 10.97 -9.36
CA GLU A 31 -3.53 9.99 -9.96
C GLU A 31 -2.67 9.30 -8.90
N ASP A 32 -2.08 10.08 -8.01
CA ASP A 32 -1.27 9.57 -6.90
C ASP A 32 -2.14 8.71 -5.96
N LYS A 33 -3.36 9.15 -5.67
CA LYS A 33 -4.33 8.38 -4.89
C LYS A 33 -4.61 7.01 -5.51
N ARG A 34 -4.80 6.93 -6.83
CA ARG A 34 -5.01 5.63 -7.52
C ARG A 34 -3.78 4.73 -7.43
N ILE A 35 -2.58 5.30 -7.51
CA ILE A 35 -1.33 4.55 -7.35
C ILE A 35 -1.22 4.02 -5.92
N HIS A 36 -1.48 4.86 -4.91
CA HIS A 36 -1.46 4.49 -3.51
C HIS A 36 -2.50 3.42 -3.16
N GLU A 37 -3.73 3.54 -3.67
CA GLU A 37 -4.78 2.53 -3.51
C GLU A 37 -4.40 1.19 -4.14
N SER A 38 -3.77 1.22 -5.33
CA SER A 38 -3.25 0.01 -5.97
C SER A 38 -2.16 -0.64 -5.13
N ALA A 39 -1.23 0.14 -4.58
CA ALA A 39 -0.17 -0.34 -3.72
C ALA A 39 -0.74 -0.94 -2.42
N LEU A 40 -1.69 -0.25 -1.80
CA LEU A 40 -2.35 -0.68 -0.57
C LEU A 40 -2.99 -2.07 -0.75
N ARG A 41 -3.74 -2.26 -1.84
CA ARG A 41 -4.37 -3.57 -2.16
C ARG A 41 -3.35 -4.70 -2.25
N SER A 42 -2.20 -4.45 -2.90
CA SER A 42 -1.14 -5.46 -3.00
C SER A 42 -0.52 -5.81 -1.65
N LEU A 43 -0.29 -4.82 -0.78
CA LEU A 43 0.26 -5.04 0.55
C LEU A 43 -0.73 -5.76 1.48
N GLU A 44 -2.02 -5.40 1.42
CA GLU A 44 -3.08 -6.06 2.18
C GLU A 44 -3.25 -7.53 1.75
N ALA A 45 -3.26 -7.80 0.43
CA ALA A 45 -3.29 -9.16 -0.09
C ALA A 45 -2.10 -9.99 0.41
N ALA A 46 -0.90 -9.42 0.44
CA ALA A 46 0.28 -10.12 0.98
C ALA A 46 0.20 -10.37 2.48
N MET A 47 -0.39 -9.45 3.25
CA MET A 47 -0.60 -9.62 4.68
C MET A 47 -1.57 -10.77 4.98
N GLU A 48 -2.60 -10.91 4.14
CA GLU A 48 -3.60 -11.98 4.21
C GLU A 48 -3.13 -13.32 3.58
N GLY A 49 -1.96 -13.34 2.92
CA GLY A 49 -1.44 -14.53 2.23
C GLY A 49 -2.17 -14.85 0.93
N LYS A 50 -2.76 -13.83 0.27
CA LYS A 50 -3.52 -13.92 -0.98
C LYS A 50 -2.78 -13.32 -2.19
N ALA A 51 -1.53 -12.87 -2.01
CA ALA A 51 -0.70 -12.24 -3.03
C ALA A 51 0.17 -13.26 -3.79
#